data_AF-A0AB33AMR9-F1
#
_entry.id   AF-A0AB33AMR9-F1
#
_cell.length_a   1.000
_cell.length_b   1.000
_cell.length_c   1.000
_cell.angle_alpha   90.00
_cell.angle_beta   90.00
_cell.angle_gamma   90.00
#
_symmetry.space_group_name_H-M   'P 1'
#
loop_
_entity.id
_entity.type
_entity.pdbx_description
1 polymer ?
#
loop_
_entity_poly.entity_id
_entity_poly.type
_entity_poly.pdbx_seq_one_letter_code
_entity_poly.pdbx_strand_id
1 'polypeptide(L)' 'MMIKLYAINVISGNYQYAKIPKVLKPKVKAQIALMVEDDELLAELTKENTAE' A
#
# COMPACT_ATOMS: atom_id res chain seq x y z
N MET A 1 -5.38 11.93 -7.84
CA MET A 1 -4.52 11.10 -8.72
C MET A 1 -3.25 10.59 -8.04
N MET A 2 -2.64 11.33 -7.10
CA MET A 2 -1.39 10.89 -6.42
C MET A 2 -1.50 9.64 -5.52
N ILE A 3 -2.61 9.48 -4.79
CA ILE A 3 -2.83 8.31 -3.89
C ILE A 3 -2.90 7.00 -4.68
N LYS A 4 -3.46 7.02 -5.90
CA LYS A 4 -3.50 5.85 -6.78
C LYS A 4 -2.11 5.43 -7.22
N LEU A 5 -1.21 6.39 -7.49
CA LEU A 5 0.19 6.10 -7.80
C LEU A 5 0.90 5.44 -6.62
N TYR A 6 0.66 5.88 -5.39
CA TYR A 6 1.19 5.18 -4.21
C TYR A 6 0.67 3.74 -4.12
N ALA A 7 -0.64 3.53 -4.30
CA ALA A 7 -1.22 2.19 -4.28
C ALA A 7 -0.62 1.29 -5.37
N ILE A 8 -0.54 1.77 -6.61
CA ILE A 8 0.06 1.04 -7.73
C ILE A 8 1.52 0.70 -7.45
N ASN A 9 2.31 1.64 -6.94
CA ASN A 9 3.72 1.39 -6.66
C ASN A 9 3.92 0.41 -5.50
N VAL A 10 3.02 0.41 -4.51
CA VAL A 10 3.01 -0.60 -3.45
C VAL A 10 2.66 -1.97 -4.00
N ILE A 11 1.58 -2.09 -4.78
CA ILE A 11 1.16 -3.35 -5.42
C ILE A 11 2.25 -3.88 -6.35
N SER A 12 2.92 -2.99 -7.09
CA SER A 12 4.01 -3.36 -8.02
C SER A 12 5.32 -3.69 -7.31
N GLY A 13 5.41 -3.57 -5.98
CA GLY A 13 6.64 -3.80 -5.20
C GLY A 13 7.72 -2.72 -5.36
N ASN A 14 7.45 -1.65 -6.13
CA ASN A 14 8.39 -0.56 -6.37
C ASN A 14 8.46 0.46 -5.23
N TYR A 15 7.51 0.41 -4.29
CA TYR A 15 7.48 1.31 -3.14
C TYR A 15 6.93 0.62 -1.90
N GLN A 16 7.57 0.82 -0.74
CA GLN A 16 7.13 0.18 0.50
C GLN A 16 5.99 0.98 1.15
N TYR A 17 4.93 0.29 1.55
CA TYR A 17 3.81 0.91 2.29
C TYR A 17 4.27 1.62 3.58
N ALA A 18 5.30 1.08 4.25
CA ALA A 18 5.91 1.68 5.44
C ALA A 18 6.45 3.10 5.22
N LYS A 19 6.95 3.40 4.01
CA LYS A 19 7.53 4.71 3.61
C LYS A 19 6.47 5.75 3.22
N ILE A 20 5.19 5.38 3.24
CA ILE A 20 4.11 6.32 2.98
C ILE A 20 3.89 7.20 4.21
N PRO A 21 3.70 8.52 4.04
CA PRO A 21 3.38 9.41 5.16
C PRO A 21 2.15 8.93 5.95
N LYS A 22 2.20 8.99 7.28
CA LYS A 22 1.13 8.49 8.18
C LYS A 22 -0.28 9.03 7.82
N VAL A 23 -0.37 10.27 7.35
CA VAL A 23 -1.62 10.92 6.92
C VAL A 23 -2.21 10.29 5.66
N LEU A 24 -1.36 9.74 4.78
CA LEU A 24 -1.76 9.15 3.49
C LEU A 24 -1.94 7.63 3.55
N LYS A 25 -1.30 6.95 4.50
CA LYS A 25 -1.45 5.50 4.74
C LYS A 25 -2.89 4.99 4.67
N PRO A 26 -3.85 5.51 5.46
CA PRO A 26 -5.23 5.00 5.42
C PRO A 26 -5.90 5.18 4.05
N LYS A 27 -5.59 6.27 3.35
CA LYS A 27 -6.12 6.54 2.00
C LYS A 27 -5.50 5.60 0.96
N VAL A 28 -4.20 5.33 1.08
CA VAL A 28 -3.51 4.40 0.17
C VAL A 28 -3.97 2.97 0.43
N LYS A 29 -4.14 2.54 1.69
CA LYS A 29 -4.67 1.22 2.04
C LYS A 29 -6.07 0.99 1.48
N ALA A 30 -6.97 1.96 1.63
CA ALA A 30 -8.30 1.90 1.03
C ALA A 30 -8.22 1.74 -0.50
N GLN A 31 -7.24 2.40 -1.13
CA GLN A 31 -7.08 2.31 -2.57
C GLN A 31 -6.45 0.99 -3.04
N ILE A 32 -5.53 0.42 -2.25
CA ILE A 32 -5.00 -0.93 -2.48
C ILE A 32 -6.13 -1.96 -2.34
N ALA A 33 -7.00 -1.81 -1.32
CA ALA A 33 -8.17 -2.68 -1.13
C ALA A 33 -9.08 -2.69 -2.36
N LEU A 34 -9.36 -1.51 -2.92
CA LEU A 34 -10.16 -1.37 -4.13
C LEU A 34 -9.48 -1.91 -5.39
N MET A 35 -8.17 -2.17 -5.39
CA MET A 35 -7.42 -2.62 -6.57
C MET A 35 -7.03 -4.09 -6.52
N VAL A 36 -6.85 -4.64 -5.33
CA VAL A 36 -6.34 -6.00 -5.13
C VAL A 36 -7.47 -7.01 -4.95
N GLU A 37 -8.66 -6.58 -4.51
CA GLU A 37 -9.86 -7.43 -4.30
C GLU A 37 -9.64 -8.71 -3.45
N ASP A 38 -8.45 -8.84 -2.84
CA ASP A 38 -7.97 -9.99 -2.07
C ASP A 38 -7.35 -9.47 -0.75
N ASP A 39 -7.94 -9.91 0.35
CA ASP A 39 -7.56 -9.48 1.70
C ASP A 39 -6.21 -10.06 2.15
N GLU A 40 -5.82 -11.25 1.68
CA GLU A 40 -4.52 -11.86 2.02
C GLU A 40 -3.39 -11.07 1.37
N LEU A 41 -3.59 -10.73 0.09
CA LEU A 41 -2.61 -9.98 -0.70
C LEU A 41 -2.55 -8.52 -0.24
N LEU A 42 -3.67 -7.95 0.23
CA LEU A 42 -3.68 -6.65 0.91
C LEU A 42 -2.89 -6.68 2.22
N ALA A 43 -3.04 -7.72 3.03
CA ALA A 43 -2.28 -7.87 4.27
C ALA A 43 -0.78 -7.98 3.98
N GLU A 44 -0.39 -8.69 2.92
CA GLU A 44 1.01 -8.79 2.51
C GLU A 44 1.59 -7.46 2.01
N LEU A 45 0.85 -6.74 1.16
CA LEU A 45 1.28 -5.43 0.63
C LEU A 45 1.30 -4.31 1.68
N THR A 46 0.46 -4.44 2.71
CA THR A 46 0.40 -3.50 3.82
C THR A 46 1.22 -3.92 5.03
N LYS A 47 1.89 -5.09 4.98
CA LYS A 47 2.90 -5.46 5.98
C LYS A 47 3.97 -4.39 5.97
N GLU A 48 4.13 -3.75 7.11
CA GLU A 48 5.28 -2.90 7.37
C GLU A 48 6.46 -3.84 7.59
N ASN A 49 7.20 -4.15 6.52
CA ASN A 49 8.45 -4.88 6.66
C ASN A 49 9.43 -3.96 7.39
N THR A 50 9.47 -4.08 8.73
CA THR A 50 10.64 -3.74 9.54
C THR A 50 11.77 -4.69 9.14
N ALA A 51 12.34 -4.47 7.96
CA ALA A 51 13.67 -4.97 7.68
C ALA A 51 14.63 -3.95 8.31
N GLU A 52 15.03 -4.26 9.55
CA GLU A 52 16.30 -3.81 10.12
C GLU A 52 17.47 -4.28 9.24
#